data_AF-D1A8C9-F1
#
_entry.id   AF-D1A8C9-F1
#
_cell.length_a   1.000
_cell.length_b   1.000
_cell.length_c   1.000
_cell.angle_alpha   90.00
_cell.angle_beta   90.00
_cell.angle_gamma   90.00
#
_symmetry.space_group_name_H-M   'P 1'
#
loop_
_entity.id
_entity.type
_entity.pdbx_description
1 polymer ?
#
loop_
_entity_poly.entity_id
_entity_poly.type
_entity_poly.pdbx_seq_one_letter_code
_entity_poly.pdbx_strand_id
1 'polypeptide(L)'
;MTRHRRRVIFSGIKPSGRLTLGNYPGALRHFVAAQHTGLCIFSVVDLHALTVEHDPARLRALTRQTALLEILGGCLGEGDLQAPAERYSSYSALKRDVTDAVITLLEPLQARHAELAADRAEPEAVLRRGAERAAGLASSTLTAAKHAIGLAA
;
A
#
# COMPACT_ATOMS: atom_id res chain seq x y z
N MET A 1 28.11 -7.29 -0.14
CA MET A 1 26.75 -6.80 0.15
C MET A 1 25.74 -7.77 -0.46
N THR A 2 25.29 -8.75 0.31
CA THR A 2 24.21 -9.67 -0.09
C THR A 2 22.91 -8.87 -0.15
N ARG A 3 22.41 -8.57 -1.36
CA ARG A 3 21.05 -8.04 -1.54
C ARG A 3 20.09 -9.08 -0.99
N HIS A 4 19.55 -8.87 0.21
CA HIS A 4 18.37 -9.60 0.66
C HIS A 4 17.24 -9.26 -0.32
N ARG A 5 17.01 -10.11 -1.32
CA ARG A 5 15.86 -10.01 -2.21
C ARG A 5 14.62 -10.13 -1.34
N ARG A 6 13.95 -9.01 -1.09
CA ARG A 6 12.62 -9.01 -0.46
C ARG A 6 11.74 -9.94 -1.30
N ARG A 7 11.03 -10.87 -0.66
CA ARG A 7 10.03 -11.70 -1.35
C ARG A 7 8.99 -10.77 -1.98
N VAL A 8 8.72 -10.96 -3.26
CA VAL A 8 7.70 -10.21 -4.02
C VAL A 8 6.51 -11.14 -4.22
N ILE A 9 5.32 -10.69 -3.81
CA ILE A 9 4.06 -11.40 -3.99
C ILE A 9 3.24 -10.58 -4.98
N PHE A 10 2.93 -11.18 -6.14
CA PHE A 10 1.99 -10.62 -7.10
C PHE A 10 0.75 -11.50 -7.13
N SER A 11 -0.42 -10.91 -6.92
CA SER A 11 -1.68 -11.64 -7.03
C SER A 11 -2.77 -10.77 -7.61
N GLY A 12 -3.63 -11.37 -8.43
CA GLY A 12 -4.68 -10.67 -9.15
C GLY A 12 -6.05 -11.27 -8.86
N ILE A 13 -7.07 -10.42 -8.73
CA ILE A 13 -8.46 -10.83 -8.59
C ILE A 13 -9.28 -10.40 -9.81
N LYS A 14 -10.11 -11.30 -10.32
CA LYS A 14 -11.04 -10.98 -11.41
C LYS A 14 -12.30 -10.29 -10.85
N PRO A 15 -12.74 -9.14 -11.41
CA PRO A 15 -13.99 -8.51 -11.00
C PRO A 15 -15.19 -9.31 -11.55
N SER A 16 -15.67 -10.31 -10.80
CA SER A 16 -16.71 -11.22 -11.30
C SER A 16 -17.86 -11.49 -10.32
N GLY A 17 -19.05 -11.68 -10.90
CA GLY A 17 -20.30 -11.90 -10.16
C GLY A 17 -20.91 -10.60 -9.60
N ARG A 18 -22.14 -10.68 -9.07
CA ARG A 18 -22.57 -9.68 -8.07
C ARG A 18 -21.75 -10.04 -6.83
N LEU A 19 -20.95 -9.11 -6.30
CA LEU A 19 -20.13 -9.34 -5.11
C LEU A 19 -21.03 -9.54 -3.89
N THR A 20 -21.62 -10.73 -3.78
CA THR A 20 -22.04 -11.30 -2.51
C THR A 20 -20.78 -11.75 -1.78
N LEU A 21 -20.78 -11.69 -0.45
CA LEU A 21 -19.70 -12.17 0.42
C LEU A 21 -19.36 -13.67 0.26
N GLY A 22 -19.91 -14.40 -0.71
CA GLY A 22 -19.44 -15.73 -1.10
C GLY A 22 -18.13 -15.71 -1.90
N ASN A 23 -17.83 -14.65 -2.67
CA ASN A 23 -16.59 -14.50 -3.45
C ASN A 23 -15.54 -13.57 -2.81
N TYR A 24 -15.93 -12.79 -1.80
CA TYR A 24 -15.08 -11.90 -0.99
C TYR A 24 -14.07 -12.61 -0.07
N PRO A 25 -14.40 -13.72 0.62
CA PRO A 25 -13.54 -14.31 1.64
C PRO A 25 -12.41 -15.16 1.07
N GLY A 26 -12.45 -15.50 -0.22
CA GLY A 26 -11.44 -16.35 -0.85
C GLY A 26 -10.12 -15.63 -1.05
N ALA A 27 -9.99 -14.89 -2.15
CA ALA A 27 -8.74 -14.23 -2.52
C ALA A 27 -8.35 -13.08 -1.58
N LEU A 28 -9.31 -12.23 -1.19
CA LEU A 28 -9.01 -11.05 -0.40
C LEU A 28 -8.47 -11.40 1.00
N ARG A 29 -9.02 -12.43 1.66
CA ARG A 29 -8.50 -12.88 2.97
C ARG A 29 -7.02 -13.29 2.85
N HIS A 30 -6.64 -13.95 1.76
CA HIS A 30 -5.25 -14.29 1.50
C HIS A 30 -4.38 -13.06 1.24
N PHE A 31 -4.92 -12.03 0.58
CA PHE A 31 -4.19 -10.78 0.36
C PHE A 31 -3.91 -10.07 1.69
N VAL A 32 -4.93 -9.95 2.53
CA VAL A 32 -4.86 -9.32 3.85
C VAL A 32 -3.92 -10.09 4.78
N ALA A 33 -3.94 -11.42 4.74
CA ALA A 33 -2.99 -12.25 5.49
C ALA A 33 -1.54 -12.09 5.02
N ALA A 34 -1.34 -11.99 3.70
CA ALA A 34 -0.02 -11.89 3.11
C ALA A 34 0.56 -10.47 3.15
N GLN A 35 -0.25 -9.42 3.39
CA GLN A 35 0.10 -8.03 3.10
C GLN A 35 1.38 -7.53 3.80
N HIS A 36 1.77 -8.14 4.92
CA HIS A 36 2.98 -7.78 5.68
C HIS A 36 4.16 -8.76 5.49
N THR A 37 4.05 -9.74 4.60
CA THR A 37 5.04 -10.83 4.43
C THR A 37 6.16 -10.51 3.41
N GLY A 38 6.01 -9.42 2.65
CA GLY A 38 6.94 -9.03 1.59
C GLY A 38 6.46 -7.80 0.83
N LEU A 39 7.03 -7.56 -0.35
CA LEU A 39 6.49 -6.56 -1.28
C LEU A 39 5.26 -7.16 -1.96
N CYS A 40 4.08 -6.78 -1.51
CA CYS A 40 2.81 -7.26 -2.04
C CYS A 40 2.28 -6.30 -3.11
N ILE A 41 1.98 -6.84 -4.29
CA ILE A 41 1.35 -6.13 -5.40
C ILE A 41 0.04 -6.88 -5.70
N PHE A 42 -1.06 -6.29 -5.28
CA PHE A 42 -2.41 -6.79 -5.55
C PHE A 42 -3.06 -5.98 -6.67
N SER A 43 -3.78 -6.65 -7.57
CA SER A 43 -4.32 -6.02 -8.77
C SER A 43 -5.71 -6.54 -9.13
N VAL A 44 -6.59 -5.64 -9.55
CA VAL A 44 -7.87 -6.00 -10.16
C VAL A 44 -7.66 -6.25 -11.64
N VAL A 45 -7.85 -7.49 -12.06
CA VAL A 45 -7.52 -7.97 -13.42
C VAL A 45 -8.79 -7.98 -14.27
N ASP A 46 -9.16 -6.81 -14.80
CA ASP A 46 -10.38 -6.62 -15.60
C ASP A 46 -10.22 -6.96 -17.09
N LEU A 47 -9.00 -6.91 -17.64
CA LEU A 47 -8.74 -7.26 -19.05
C LEU A 47 -9.06 -8.73 -19.36
N HIS A 48 -8.88 -9.65 -18.41
CA HIS A 48 -9.21 -11.07 -18.58
C HIS A 48 -10.73 -11.32 -18.64
N ALA A 49 -11.54 -10.30 -18.32
CA ALA A 49 -12.97 -10.32 -18.53
C ALA A 49 -13.30 -10.13 -20.03
N LEU A 50 -12.48 -9.40 -20.81
CA LEU A 50 -12.78 -9.11 -22.22
C LEU A 50 -12.72 -10.31 -23.16
N THR A 51 -12.25 -11.47 -22.68
CA THR A 51 -12.25 -12.72 -23.45
C THR A 51 -13.63 -13.38 -23.53
N VAL A 52 -14.63 -12.83 -22.83
CA VAL A 52 -16.03 -13.25 -22.90
C VAL A 52 -16.94 -12.02 -23.02
N GLU A 53 -18.17 -12.21 -23.49
CA GLU A 53 -19.11 -11.11 -23.67
C GLU A 53 -19.53 -10.49 -22.34
N HIS A 54 -19.40 -9.16 -22.23
CA HIS A 54 -19.64 -8.42 -21.01
C HIS A 54 -20.28 -7.06 -21.27
N ASP A 55 -21.15 -6.63 -20.35
CA ASP A 55 -21.57 -5.24 -20.28
C ASP A 55 -20.42 -4.37 -19.72
N PRO A 56 -19.89 -3.41 -20.52
CA PRO A 56 -18.80 -2.54 -20.09
C PRO A 56 -19.14 -1.69 -18.86
N ALA A 57 -20.41 -1.27 -18.71
CA ALA A 57 -20.83 -0.47 -17.56
C ALA A 57 -20.78 -1.29 -16.27
N ARG A 58 -21.27 -2.53 -16.33
CA ARG A 58 -21.20 -3.49 -15.23
C ARG A 58 -19.76 -3.85 -14.87
N LEU A 59 -18.90 -4.14 -15.85
CA LEU A 59 -17.50 -4.48 -15.59
C LEU A 59 -16.79 -3.33 -14.84
N ARG A 60 -16.94 -2.08 -15.30
CA ARG A 60 -16.38 -0.90 -14.61
C ARG A 60 -16.88 -0.76 -13.17
N ALA A 61 -18.16 -1.03 -12.93
CA ALA A 61 -18.74 -0.96 -11.58
C ALA A 61 -18.13 -2.02 -10.66
N LEU A 62 -18.00 -3.27 -11.14
CA LEU A 62 -17.38 -4.36 -10.39
C LEU A 62 -15.91 -4.11 -10.12
N THR A 63 -15.14 -3.64 -11.10
CA THR A 63 -13.72 -3.28 -10.91
C THR A 63 -13.54 -2.27 -9.78
N ARG A 64 -14.34 -1.20 -9.75
CA ARG A 64 -14.28 -0.20 -8.67
C ARG A 64 -14.72 -0.76 -7.32
N GLN A 65 -15.75 -1.61 -7.30
CA GLN A 65 -16.20 -2.23 -6.07
C GLN A 65 -15.13 -3.15 -5.48
N THR A 66 -14.50 -3.98 -6.31
CA THR A 66 -13.39 -4.85 -5.89
C THR A 66 -12.21 -4.05 -5.36
N ALA A 67 -11.81 -2.96 -6.03
CA ALA A 67 -10.73 -2.11 -5.56
C ALA A 67 -11.02 -1.48 -4.18
N LEU A 68 -12.25 -1.01 -3.95
CA LEU A 68 -12.66 -0.48 -2.64
C LEU A 68 -12.62 -1.56 -1.55
N LEU A 69 -13.05 -2.77 -1.88
CA LEU A 69 -13.00 -3.92 -0.98
C LEU A 69 -11.56 -4.33 -0.62
N GLU A 70 -10.63 -4.26 -1.57
CA GLU A 70 -9.20 -4.47 -1.33
C GLU A 70 -8.61 -3.43 -0.37
N ILE A 71 -8.92 -2.15 -0.59
CA ILE A 71 -8.48 -1.06 0.29
C ILE A 71 -9.04 -1.25 1.70
N LEU A 72 -10.33 -1.55 1.81
CA LEU A 72 -10.98 -1.82 3.10
C LEU A 72 -10.27 -2.95 3.85
N GLY A 73 -9.98 -4.05 3.16
CA GLY A 73 -9.27 -5.19 3.74
C GLY A 73 -7.87 -4.85 4.23
N GLY A 74 -7.14 -4.05 3.46
CA GLY A 74 -5.82 -3.56 3.85
C GLY A 74 -5.86 -2.67 5.10
N CYS A 75 -6.91 -1.86 5.27
CA CYS A 75 -7.04 -0.96 6.42
C CYS A 75 -7.48 -1.68 7.70
N LEU A 76 -8.43 -2.63 7.58
CA LEU A 76 -9.03 -3.30 8.74
C LEU A 76 -8.24 -4.52 9.24
N GLY A 77 -7.44 -5.16 8.39
CA GLY A 77 -6.77 -6.42 8.74
C GLY A 77 -7.73 -7.63 8.78
N GLU A 78 -7.23 -8.79 9.22
CA GLU A 78 -7.97 -10.06 9.09
C GLU A 78 -9.27 -10.15 9.92
N GLY A 79 -9.38 -9.39 11.02
CA GLY A 79 -10.41 -9.60 12.05
C GLY A 79 -11.77 -8.94 11.82
N ASP A 80 -11.87 -7.89 11.01
CA ASP A 80 -13.12 -7.11 10.80
C ASP A 80 -13.72 -7.33 9.40
N LEU A 81 -13.13 -8.22 8.60
CA LEU A 81 -13.61 -8.53 7.25
C LEU A 81 -14.68 -9.63 7.22
N GLN A 82 -14.97 -10.30 8.34
CA GLN A 82 -16.04 -11.30 8.44
C GLN A 82 -17.46 -10.73 8.62
N ALA A 83 -17.65 -9.41 8.53
CA ALA A 83 -18.98 -8.82 8.65
C ALA A 83 -19.97 -9.34 7.57
N PRO A 84 -21.27 -9.53 7.90
CA PRO A 84 -22.21 -10.30 7.09
C PRO A 84 -22.42 -9.74 5.68
N ALA A 85 -22.84 -10.63 4.77
CA ALA A 85 -23.08 -10.42 3.33
C ALA A 85 -23.89 -9.19 2.92
N GLU A 86 -24.55 -8.58 3.88
CA GLU A 86 -25.51 -7.49 3.74
C GLU A 86 -24.90 -6.12 4.06
N ARG A 87 -23.66 -6.05 4.61
CA ARG A 87 -23.05 -4.79 5.08
C ARG A 87 -22.97 -3.72 3.98
N TYR A 88 -22.77 -4.14 2.73
CA TYR A 88 -22.62 -3.24 1.59
C TYR A 88 -23.71 -3.44 0.53
N SER A 89 -24.93 -3.06 0.91
CA SER A 89 -26.10 -3.03 0.01
C SER A 89 -25.99 -1.97 -1.10
N SER A 90 -25.04 -1.02 -1.00
CA SER A 90 -24.78 0.01 -2.01
C SER A 90 -23.30 0.39 -2.12
N TYR A 91 -22.90 0.88 -3.30
CA TYR A 91 -21.56 1.42 -3.53
C TYR A 91 -21.25 2.61 -2.61
N SER A 92 -22.23 3.46 -2.32
CA SER A 92 -22.06 4.62 -1.44
C SER A 92 -21.79 4.23 0.01
N ALA A 93 -22.43 3.16 0.50
CA ALA A 93 -22.14 2.61 1.82
C ALA A 93 -20.70 2.07 1.87
N LEU A 94 -20.30 1.27 0.87
CA LEU A 94 -18.92 0.77 0.78
C LEU A 94 -17.88 1.89 0.74
N LYS A 95 -18.13 2.92 -0.07
CA LYS A 95 -17.22 4.07 -0.17
C LYS A 95 -17.08 4.80 1.17
N ARG A 96 -18.17 4.94 1.93
CA ARG A 96 -18.16 5.56 3.25
C ARG A 96 -17.26 4.80 4.21
N ASP A 97 -17.52 3.50 4.38
CA ASP A 97 -16.77 2.67 5.33
C ASP A 97 -15.29 2.54 4.93
N VAL A 98 -14.98 2.52 3.63
CA VAL A 98 -13.58 2.63 3.15
C VAL A 98 -12.95 3.94 3.55
N THR A 99 -13.69 5.05 3.42
CA THR A 99 -13.17 6.38 3.77
C THR A 99 -12.88 6.44 5.27
N ASP A 100 -13.81 5.97 6.09
CA ASP A 100 -13.65 5.95 7.55
C ASP A 100 -12.45 5.07 7.94
N ALA A 101 -12.32 3.87 7.36
CA ALA A 101 -11.19 2.97 7.62
C ALA A 101 -9.84 3.58 7.23
N VAL A 102 -9.75 4.29 6.09
CA VAL A 102 -8.53 4.97 5.65
C VAL A 102 -8.18 6.13 6.59
N ILE A 103 -9.17 6.91 7.02
CA ILE A 103 -8.96 8.01 7.97
C ILE A 103 -8.42 7.45 9.28
N THR A 104 -9.11 6.47 9.87
CA THR A 104 -8.69 5.83 11.12
C THR A 104 -7.29 5.23 11.02
N LEU A 105 -6.93 4.60 9.89
CA LEU A 105 -5.59 4.05 9.67
C LEU A 105 -4.52 5.15 9.69
N LEU A 106 -4.80 6.31 9.10
CA LEU A 106 -3.83 7.39 8.92
C LEU A 106 -3.78 8.40 10.07
N GLU A 107 -4.83 8.49 10.90
CA GLU A 107 -4.93 9.40 12.05
C GLU A 107 -3.67 9.42 12.95
N PRO A 108 -3.12 8.27 13.39
CA PRO A 108 -1.93 8.28 14.25
C PRO A 108 -0.69 8.87 13.55
N LEU A 109 -0.55 8.64 12.24
CA LEU A 109 0.55 9.19 11.45
C LEU A 109 0.39 10.69 11.24
N GLN A 110 -0.84 11.16 10.99
CA GLN A 110 -1.15 12.58 10.85
C GLN A 110 -0.90 13.33 12.15
N ALA A 111 -1.32 12.77 13.29
CA ALA A 111 -1.05 13.33 14.61
C ALA A 111 0.47 13.45 14.86
N ARG A 112 1.22 12.36 14.62
CA ARG A 112 2.67 12.38 14.80
C ARG A 112 3.37 13.37 13.87
N HIS A 113 2.90 13.48 12.62
CA HIS A 113 3.40 14.47 11.68
C HIS A 113 3.14 15.90 12.17
N ALA A 114 1.94 16.18 12.69
CA ALA A 114 1.60 17.50 13.22
C ALA A 114 2.48 17.88 14.43
N GLU A 115 2.74 16.95 15.35
CA GLU A 115 3.67 17.14 16.47
C GLU A 115 5.08 17.49 15.98
N LEU A 116 5.62 16.71 15.04
CA LEU A 116 6.96 16.93 14.47
C LEU A 116 7.06 18.18 13.60
N ALA A 117 5.94 18.62 13.00
CA ALA A 117 5.89 19.84 12.21
C ALA A 117 5.86 21.10 13.11
N ALA A 118 5.31 20.97 14.33
CA ALA A 118 5.23 22.06 15.30
C ALA A 118 6.61 22.39 15.92
N ASP A 119 7.47 21.39 16.12
CA ASP A 119 8.86 21.59 16.54
C ASP A 119 9.84 20.83 15.63
N ARG A 120 10.60 21.59 14.84
CA ARG A 120 11.57 21.03 13.89
C ARG A 120 12.91 20.65 14.51
N ALA A 121 13.16 20.98 15.79
CA ALA A 121 14.46 20.73 16.40
C ALA A 121 14.86 19.24 16.39
N GLU A 122 13.89 18.35 16.67
CA GLU A 122 14.13 16.90 16.67
C GLU A 122 14.37 16.34 15.25
N PRO A 123 13.51 16.60 14.24
CA PRO A 123 13.77 16.23 12.85
C PRO A 123 15.12 16.75 12.32
N GLU A 124 15.47 18.01 12.60
CA GLU A 124 16.74 18.59 12.17
C GLU A 124 17.93 17.91 12.85
N ALA A 125 17.83 17.56 14.13
CA ALA A 125 18.85 16.81 14.83
C ALA A 125 19.02 15.39 14.23
N VAL A 126 17.91 14.73 13.86
CA VAL A 126 17.95 13.43 13.15
C VAL A 126 18.65 13.58 11.80
N LEU A 127 18.29 14.59 11.00
CA LEU A 127 18.89 14.84 9.69
C LEU A 127 20.38 15.13 9.79
N ARG A 128 20.82 15.94 10.78
CA ARG A 128 22.23 16.24 11.01
C ARG A 128 23.03 14.98 11.35
N ARG A 129 22.55 14.14 12.29
CA ARG A 129 23.20 12.86 12.61
C ARG A 129 23.27 11.94 11.38
N GLY A 130 22.20 11.93 10.57
CA GLY A 130 22.17 11.21 9.31
C GLY A 130 23.22 11.69 8.31
N ALA A 131 23.36 13.01 8.17
CA ALA A 131 24.34 13.65 7.30
C ALA A 131 25.78 13.37 7.76
N GLU A 132 26.07 13.46 9.06
CA GLU A 132 27.38 13.13 9.62
C GLU A 132 27.77 11.67 9.34
N ARG A 133 26.84 10.74 9.58
CA ARG A 133 27.05 9.32 9.28
C ARG A 133 27.26 9.06 7.79
N ALA A 134 26.46 9.69 6.94
CA ALA A 134 26.58 9.57 5.49
C ALA A 134 27.90 10.15 4.98
N ALA A 135 28.33 11.30 5.50
CA ALA A 135 29.60 11.94 5.17
C ALA A 135 30.79 11.05 5.56
N GLY A 136 30.76 10.46 6.76
CA GLY A 136 31.79 9.51 7.19
C GLY A 136 31.90 8.29 6.26
N LEU A 137 30.77 7.72 5.83
CA LEU A 137 30.74 6.60 4.90
C LEU A 137 31.19 6.98 3.48
N ALA A 138 30.85 8.17 3.02
CA ALA A 138 31.14 8.65 1.66
C ALA A 138 32.52 9.30 1.53
N SER A 139 33.20 9.61 2.64
CA SER A 139 34.44 10.39 2.64
C SER A 139 35.52 9.77 1.77
N SER A 140 35.73 8.46 1.84
CA SER A 140 36.77 7.77 1.04
C SER A 140 36.44 7.80 -0.45
N THR A 141 35.17 7.57 -0.82
CA THR A 141 34.70 7.66 -2.21
C THR A 141 34.84 9.08 -2.76
N LEU A 142 34.47 10.09 -1.97
CA LEU A 142 34.59 11.49 -2.37
C LEU A 142 36.06 11.91 -2.53
N THR A 143 36.94 11.48 -1.63
CA THR A 143 38.39 11.73 -1.74
C THR A 143 38.96 11.09 -3.00
N ALA A 144 38.65 9.81 -3.26
CA ALA A 144 39.10 9.12 -4.47
C ALA A 144 38.60 9.82 -5.75
N ALA A 145 37.33 10.24 -5.76
CA ALA A 145 36.76 11.00 -6.88
C ALA A 145 37.47 12.34 -7.08
N LYS A 146 37.71 13.11 -6.01
CA LYS A 146 38.43 14.39 -6.05
C LYS A 146 39.84 14.23 -6.60
N HIS A 147 40.56 13.18 -6.20
CA HIS A 147 41.90 12.88 -6.70
C HIS A 147 41.89 12.49 -8.19
N ALA A 148 40.90 11.73 -8.63
CA ALA A 148 40.77 11.31 -10.03
C ALA A 148 40.50 12.49 -10.99
N ILE A 149 39.80 13.53 -10.51
CA ILE A 149 39.48 14.74 -11.31
C ILE A 149 40.43 15.91 -11.05
N GLY A 150 41.54 15.70 -10.32
CA GLY A 150 42.57 16.72 -10.08
C GLY A 150 42.17 17.84 -9.12
N LEU A 151 41.17 17.61 -8.26
CA LEU A 151 40.68 18.59 -7.26
C LEU A 151 41.23 18.35 -5.85
N ALA A 152 42.04 17.30 -5.66
CA ALA A 152 42.79 17.07 -4.43
C ALA A 152 44.27 16.85 -4.80
N ALA A 153 45.16 17.57 -4.13
CA ALA A 153 46.61 17.42 -4.25
C ALA A 153 47.10 16.13 -3.59
#